data_AF-A0A7I7SCT3-F1
#
_entry.id   AF-A0A7I7SCT3-F1
#
_cell.length_a   1.000
_cell.length_b   1.000
_cell.length_c   1.000
_cell.angle_alpha   90.00
_cell.angle_beta   90.00
_cell.angle_gamma   90.00
#
_symmetry.space_group_name_H-M   'P 1'
#
loop_
_entity.id
_entity.type
_entity.pdbx_description
1 polymer ?
#
loop_
_entity_poly.entity_id
_entity_poly.type
_entity_poly.pdbx_seq_one_letter_code
_entity_poly.pdbx_strand_id
1 'polypeptide(L)'
;MTVHPQDIEQVRQLATQLRIRAAALEENVTQVTTAIRAVNWTGEEAAKFKSDWFDTHLPNAEAVIATMRDGSEKAAADAADAAKRVPSR
;
A
#
# COMPACT_ATOMS: atom_id res chain seq x y z
N MET A 1 29.85 -4.15 4.43
CA MET A 1 28.95 -4.44 3.30
C MET A 1 28.96 -3.21 2.39
N THR A 2 29.54 -3.32 1.19
CA THR A 2 29.53 -2.24 0.20
C THR A 2 28.16 -2.19 -0.45
N VAL A 3 27.51 -1.02 -0.47
CA VAL A 3 26.30 -0.80 -1.27
C VAL A 3 26.75 -0.55 -2.70
N HIS A 4 26.18 -1.27 -3.66
CA HIS A 4 26.48 -1.04 -5.07
C HIS A 4 25.40 -0.19 -5.75
N PRO A 5 25.74 0.57 -6.81
CA PRO A 5 24.77 1.37 -7.57
C PRO A 5 23.56 0.57 -8.07
N GLN A 6 23.75 -0.70 -8.47
CA GLN A 6 22.64 -1.55 -8.92
C GLN A 6 21.64 -1.85 -7.80
N ASP A 7 22.09 -1.96 -6.54
CA ASP A 7 21.22 -2.24 -5.41
C ASP A 7 20.35 -1.02 -5.08
N ILE A 8 20.93 0.18 -5.17
CA ILE A 8 20.22 1.45 -4.99
C ILE A 8 19.08 1.57 -5.99
N GLU A 9 19.35 1.26 -7.26
CA GLU A 9 18.34 1.33 -8.31
C GLU A 9 17.22 0.29 -8.10
N GLN A 10 17.57 -0.94 -7.69
CA GLN A 10 16.57 -1.95 -7.34
C GLN A 10 15.67 -1.51 -6.17
N VAL A 11 16.23 -0.87 -5.14
CA VAL A 11 15.43 -0.36 -4.02
C VAL A 11 14.52 0.80 -4.45
N ARG A 12 14.97 1.69 -5.35
CA ARG A 12 14.11 2.74 -5.93
C ARG A 12 12.96 2.16 -6.73
N GLN A 13 13.23 1.11 -7.50
CA GLN A 13 12.19 0.40 -8.27
C GLN A 13 11.19 -0.27 -7.33
N LEU A 14 11.65 -0.91 -6.25
CA LEU A 14 10.79 -1.48 -5.23
C LEU A 14 9.90 -0.42 -4.57
N ALA A 15 10.47 0.72 -4.16
CA ALA A 15 9.70 1.83 -3.59
C ALA A 15 8.59 2.30 -4.55
N THR A 16 8.95 2.47 -5.83
CA THR A 16 7.99 2.85 -6.87
C THR A 16 6.86 1.83 -7.03
N GLN A 17 7.19 0.55 -7.05
CA GLN A 17 6.19 -0.53 -7.15
C GLN A 17 5.26 -0.56 -5.93
N LEU A 18 5.79 -0.45 -4.72
CA LEU A 18 4.99 -0.40 -3.49
C LEU A 18 3.99 0.76 -3.53
N ARG A 19 4.44 1.95 -3.93
CA ARG A 19 3.57 3.13 -4.07
C ARG A 19 2.45 2.93 -5.09
N ILE A 20 2.77 2.40 -6.27
CA ILE A 20 1.78 2.12 -7.33
C ILE A 20 0.75 1.11 -6.85
N ARG A 21 1.20 0.02 -6.23
CA ARG A 21 0.32 -1.04 -5.74
C ARG A 21 -0.55 -0.57 -4.58
N ALA A 22 -0.03 0.28 -3.69
CA ALA A 22 -0.81 0.88 -2.61
C ALA A 22 -1.94 1.76 -3.15
N ALA A 23 -1.66 2.60 -4.15
CA ALA A 23 -2.66 3.45 -4.78
C ALA A 23 -3.75 2.63 -5.49
N ALA A 24 -3.36 1.60 -6.25
CA ALA A 24 -4.33 0.71 -6.90
C ALA A 24 -5.20 -0.05 -5.89
N LEU A 25 -4.63 -0.48 -4.76
CA LEU A 25 -5.40 -1.15 -3.71
C LEU A 25 -6.38 -0.18 -3.03
N GLU A 26 -5.97 1.05 -2.74
CA GLU A 26 -6.85 2.08 -2.19
C GLU A 26 -8.02 2.41 -3.13
N GLU A 27 -7.75 2.52 -4.43
CA GLU A 27 -8.79 2.71 -5.44
C GLU A 27 -9.80 1.55 -5.42
N ASN A 28 -9.31 0.31 -5.44
CA ASN A 28 -10.17 -0.88 -5.40
C ASN A 28 -11.01 -0.94 -4.11
N VAL A 29 -10.41 -0.68 -2.95
CA VAL A 29 -11.11 -0.66 -1.65
C VAL A 29 -12.20 0.40 -1.64
N THR A 30 -11.91 1.59 -2.19
CA THR A 30 -12.88 2.69 -2.30
C THR A 30 -14.05 2.32 -3.21
N GLN A 31 -13.78 1.73 -4.38
CA GLN A 31 -14.81 1.30 -5.33
C GLN A 31 -15.72 0.22 -4.72
N VAL A 32 -15.13 -0.82 -4.13
CA VAL A 32 -15.89 -1.91 -3.49
C VAL A 32 -16.73 -1.38 -2.32
N THR A 33 -16.14 -0.55 -1.46
CA THR A 33 -16.86 0.05 -0.33
C THR A 33 -18.02 0.92 -0.79
N THR A 34 -17.84 1.69 -1.86
CA THR A 34 -18.92 2.49 -2.46
C THR A 34 -20.03 1.61 -3.02
N ALA A 35 -19.70 0.52 -3.72
CA ALA A 35 -20.68 -0.44 -4.23
C ALA A 35 -21.48 -1.10 -3.09
N ILE A 36 -20.82 -1.49 -1.98
CA ILE A 36 -21.45 -2.07 -0.80
C ILE A 36 -22.42 -1.08 -0.13
N ARG A 37 -22.09 0.22 -0.12
CA ARG A 37 -23.01 1.26 0.38
C ARG A 37 -24.20 1.48 -0.54
N ALA A 38 -24.00 1.41 -1.84
CA ALA A 38 -25.02 1.72 -2.84
C ALA A 38 -26.08 0.61 -3.01
N VAL A 39 -25.73 -0.64 -2.72
CA VAL A 39 -26.66 -1.76 -2.90
C VAL A 39 -27.80 -1.72 -1.87
N ASN A 40 -29.04 -1.74 -2.36
CA ASN A 40 -30.25 -1.88 -1.54
C ASN A 40 -30.44 -3.35 -1.11
N TRP A 41 -29.46 -3.85 -0.35
CA TRP A 41 -29.47 -5.19 0.23
C TRP A 41 -29.83 -5.11 1.71
N THR A 42 -30.90 -5.80 2.08
CA THR A 42 -31.52 -5.83 3.41
C THR A 42 -31.63 -7.27 3.92
N GLY A 43 -31.91 -7.43 5.22
CA GLY A 43 -31.97 -8.72 5.90
C GLY A 43 -30.78 -8.96 6.83
N GLU A 44 -30.86 -10.05 7.61
CA GLU A 44 -29.84 -10.40 8.63
C GLU A 44 -28.46 -10.64 8.01
N GLU A 45 -28.41 -11.37 6.89
CA GLU A 45 -27.17 -11.63 6.15
C GLU A 45 -26.52 -10.35 5.63
N ALA A 46 -27.34 -9.42 5.12
CA ALA A 46 -26.87 -8.13 4.64
C ALA A 46 -26.27 -7.30 5.78
N ALA A 47 -26.93 -7.29 6.94
CA ALA A 47 -26.47 -6.58 8.12
C ALA A 47 -25.13 -7.18 8.62
N LYS A 48 -25.05 -8.51 8.70
CA LYS A 48 -23.82 -9.21 9.07
C LYS A 48 -22.68 -8.91 8.12
N PHE A 49 -22.89 -9.06 6.81
CA PHE A 49 -21.85 -8.79 5.82
C PHE A 49 -21.36 -7.34 5.87
N LYS A 50 -22.29 -6.37 5.97
CA LYS A 50 -21.92 -4.95 6.06
C LYS A 50 -21.12 -4.67 7.34
N SER A 51 -21.53 -5.22 8.48
CA SER A 51 -20.76 -5.11 9.74
C SER A 51 -19.36 -5.73 9.58
N ASP A 52 -19.25 -6.97 9.12
CA ASP A 52 -17.95 -7.63 8.90
C ASP A 52 -17.06 -6.80 7.95
N TRP A 53 -17.64 -6.23 6.87
CA TRP A 53 -16.92 -5.37 5.94
C TRP A 53 -16.38 -4.09 6.59
N PHE A 54 -17.24 -3.32 7.25
CA PHE A 54 -16.86 -2.02 7.81
C PHE A 54 -16.03 -2.13 9.08
N ASP A 55 -16.26 -3.17 9.89
CA ASP A 55 -15.63 -3.32 11.20
C ASP A 55 -14.32 -4.11 11.13
N THR A 56 -14.16 -4.98 10.12
CA THR A 56 -12.97 -5.85 10.01
C THR A 56 -12.25 -5.68 8.68
N HIS A 57 -12.92 -5.88 7.54
CA HIS A 57 -12.22 -5.97 6.26
C HIS A 57 -11.65 -4.64 5.79
N LEU A 58 -12.42 -3.56 5.88
CA LEU A 58 -12.00 -2.22 5.50
C LEU A 58 -10.80 -1.73 6.34
N PRO A 59 -10.83 -1.77 7.68
CA PRO A 59 -9.67 -1.41 8.50
C PRO A 59 -8.41 -2.23 8.18
N ASN A 60 -8.56 -3.55 7.95
CA ASN A 60 -7.44 -4.41 7.59
C ASN A 60 -6.83 -4.03 6.23
N ALA A 61 -7.66 -3.70 5.25
CA ALA A 61 -7.20 -3.25 3.94
C ALA A 61 -6.47 -1.91 4.03
N GLU A 62 -7.00 -0.96 4.80
CA GLU A 62 -6.38 0.34 5.07
C GLU A 62 -5.01 0.17 5.77
N ALA A 63 -4.90 -0.75 6.72
CA ALA A 63 -3.63 -1.06 7.40
C ALA A 63 -2.57 -1.62 6.43
N VAL A 64 -2.97 -2.46 5.47
CA VAL A 64 -2.07 -2.97 4.42
C VAL A 64 -1.62 -1.84 3.51
N ILE A 65 -2.55 -0.98 3.05
CA ILE A 65 -2.23 0.20 2.22
C ILE A 65 -1.24 1.11 2.94
N ALA A 66 -1.47 1.41 4.23
CA ALA A 66 -0.56 2.21 5.05
C ALA A 66 0.84 1.58 5.14
N THR A 67 0.91 0.27 5.40
CA THR A 67 2.19 -0.46 5.45
C THR A 67 2.96 -0.38 4.13
N MET A 68 2.26 -0.46 3.00
CA MET A 68 2.89 -0.35 1.67
C MET A 68 3.39 1.07 1.39
N ARG A 69 2.65 2.10 1.81
CA ARG A 69 3.07 3.51 1.71
C ARG A 69 4.31 3.78 2.55
N ASP A 70 4.27 3.40 3.82
CA ASP A 70 5.41 3.53 4.72
C ASP A 70 6.64 2.78 4.21
N GLY A 71 6.45 1.57 3.69
CA GLY A 71 7.51 0.77 3.10
C GLY A 71 8.11 1.44 1.87
N SER A 72 7.29 2.04 1.01
CA SER A 72 7.75 2.83 -0.14
C SER A 72 8.60 4.01 0.30
N GLU A 73 8.14 4.79 1.27
CA GLU A 73 8.84 5.98 1.77
C GLU A 73 10.19 5.61 2.40
N LYS A 74 10.21 4.57 3.25
CA LYS A 74 11.43 4.05 3.87
C LYS A 74 12.42 3.56 2.82
N ALA A 75 11.98 2.74 1.88
CA ALA A 75 12.85 2.24 0.79
C ALA A 75 13.43 3.40 -0.06
N ALA A 76 12.63 4.41 -0.38
CA ALA A 76 13.10 5.57 -1.12
C ALA A 76 14.14 6.38 -0.32
N ALA A 77 13.92 6.58 0.98
CA ALA A 77 14.86 7.25 1.87
C ALA A 77 16.19 6.48 2.00
N ASP A 78 16.11 5.16 2.23
CA ASP A 78 17.27 4.28 2.32
C ASP A 78 18.11 4.32 1.05
N ALA A 79 17.47 4.28 -0.13
CA ALA A 79 18.14 4.40 -1.41
C ALA A 79 18.80 5.78 -1.61
N ALA A 80 18.16 6.86 -1.16
CA ALA A 80 18.74 8.20 -1.22
C ALA A 80 19.98 8.33 -0.32
N ASP A 81 19.93 7.79 0.90
CA ASP A 81 21.06 7.81 1.83
C ASP A 81 22.18 6.86 1.41
N ALA A 82 21.83 5.73 0.80
CA ALA A 82 22.78 4.83 0.17
C ALA A 82 23.52 5.53 -1.00
N ALA A 83 22.83 6.27 -1.84
CA ALA A 83 23.44 7.01 -2.96
C ALA A 83 24.49 8.05 -2.50
N LYS A 84 24.25 8.73 -1.37
CA LYS A 84 25.22 9.69 -0.79
C LYS A 84 26.51 9.02 -0.32
N ARG A 85 26.46 7.74 0.02
CA ARG A 85 27.60 6.96 0.54
C ARG A 85 28.45 6.35 -0.58
N VAL A 86 27.94 6.33 -1.82
CA VAL A 86 28.69 5.85 -2.97
C VAL A 86 29.51 7.03 -3.53
N PRO A 87 30.85 6.97 -3.53
CA PRO A 87 31.68 8.02 -4.08
C PRO A 87 31.42 8.17 -5.59
N SER A 88 31.30 9.41 -6.07
CA SER A 88 31.37 9.72 -7.49
C SER A 88 32.73 9.24 -8.02
N ARG A 89 32.72 8.24 -8.91
CA ARG A 89 33.92 7.82 -9.64
C ARG A 89 34.36 8.90 -10.62
#